data_AF-A0A1G6HN67-F1
#
_entry.id   AF-A0A1G6HN67-F1
#
_cell.length_a   1.000
_cell.length_b   1.000
_cell.length_c   1.000
_cell.angle_alpha   90.00
_cell.angle_beta   90.00
_cell.angle_gamma   90.00
#
_symmetry.space_group_name_H-M   'P 1'
#
loop_
_entity.id
_entity.type
_entity.pdbx_description
1 polymer ?
#
loop_
_entity_poly.entity_id
_entity_poly.type
_entity_poly.pdbx_seq_one_letter_code
_entity_poly.pdbx_strand_id
1 'polypeptide(L)'
;MLRPKKIISQQADHLITSTNSTLKAFKQFLFAPNLLTFVISVVVGNSFGSAIKDLIATLSGLVNFLFEWILGTNHPLQFNLILNPLASFFNSFITLIFIAAIVFYTIRFINNSLIKSKEAKWGYDESHEDALHIQALQRKNNTLQAENLALQKQILAELQAQKQATNALTKG
;
A
#
# COMPACT_ATOMS: atom_id res chain seq x y z
N MET A 1 -7.24 -8.19 59.71
CA MET A 1 -6.24 -7.40 58.94
C MET A 1 -5.89 -8.17 57.67
N LEU A 2 -6.42 -7.80 56.49
CA LEU A 2 -6.12 -8.49 55.22
C LEU A 2 -5.92 -7.48 54.06
N ARG A 3 -4.64 -7.31 53.70
CA ARG A 3 -4.04 -7.15 52.36
C ARG A 3 -4.32 -5.88 51.53
N PRO A 4 -3.53 -4.80 51.72
CA PRO A 4 -3.46 -3.66 50.77
C PRO A 4 -2.99 -4.04 49.36
N LYS A 5 -2.37 -5.22 49.19
CA LYS A 5 -1.83 -5.70 47.90
C LYS A 5 -2.90 -5.95 46.83
N LYS A 6 -4.15 -6.26 47.21
CA LYS A 6 -5.26 -6.57 46.28
C LYS A 6 -5.86 -5.32 45.63
N ILE A 7 -5.82 -4.18 46.33
CA ILE A 7 -6.37 -2.91 45.86
C ILE A 7 -5.44 -2.28 44.81
N ILE A 8 -4.12 -2.34 45.05
CA ILE A 8 -3.10 -1.82 44.13
C ILE A 8 -3.09 -2.61 42.81
N SER A 9 -3.29 -3.93 42.84
CA SER A 9 -3.36 -4.73 41.61
C SER A 9 -4.61 -4.42 40.79
N GLN A 10 -5.79 -4.25 41.42
CA GLN A 10 -7.03 -3.95 40.70
C GLN A 10 -7.02 -2.56 40.05
N GLN A 11 -6.38 -1.58 40.68
CA GLN A 11 -6.22 -0.23 40.13
C GLN A 11 -5.22 -0.21 38.97
N ALA A 12 -4.13 -0.98 39.06
CA ALA A 12 -3.21 -1.17 37.95
C ALA A 12 -3.87 -1.88 36.76
N ASP A 13 -4.64 -2.94 37.02
CA ASP A 13 -5.35 -3.70 35.98
C ASP A 13 -6.37 -2.82 35.24
N HIS A 14 -7.08 -1.93 35.94
CA HIS A 14 -8.03 -0.99 35.32
C HIS A 14 -7.33 0.06 34.43
N LEU A 15 -6.16 0.57 34.85
CA LEU A 15 -5.36 1.51 34.04
C LEU A 15 -4.73 0.84 32.82
N ILE A 16 -4.26 -0.40 32.96
CA ILE A 16 -3.68 -1.17 31.85
C ILE A 16 -4.77 -1.52 30.82
N THR A 17 -5.96 -1.91 31.28
CA THR A 17 -7.10 -2.23 30.38
C THR A 17 -7.65 -0.99 29.67
N SER A 18 -7.78 0.17 30.34
CA SER A 18 -8.17 1.41 29.69
C SER A 18 -7.14 1.86 28.64
N THR A 19 -5.85 1.76 28.96
CA THR A 19 -4.76 2.12 28.02
C THR A 19 -4.76 1.24 26.78
N ASN A 20 -5.05 -0.06 26.94
CA ASN A 20 -5.15 -0.99 25.82
C ASN A 20 -6.32 -0.65 24.87
N SER A 21 -7.43 -0.14 25.42
CA SER A 21 -8.59 0.31 24.63
C SER A 21 -8.29 1.57 23.81
N THR A 22 -7.60 2.55 24.40
CA THR A 22 -7.20 3.80 23.71
C THR A 22 -6.16 3.53 22.63
N LEU A 23 -5.17 2.67 22.89
CA LEU A 23 -4.18 2.25 21.89
C LEU A 23 -4.84 1.51 20.72
N LYS A 24 -5.84 0.67 20.99
CA LYS A 24 -6.61 -0.02 19.95
C LYS A 24 -7.41 0.96 19.09
N ALA A 25 -8.05 1.96 19.70
CA ALA A 25 -8.78 3.00 18.98
C ALA A 25 -7.85 3.88 18.12
N PHE A 26 -6.69 4.28 18.67
CA PHE A 26 -5.68 5.03 17.95
C PHE A 26 -5.12 4.23 16.76
N LYS A 27 -4.82 2.95 16.97
CA LYS A 27 -4.42 2.02 15.91
C LYS A 27 -5.47 1.99 14.80
N GLN A 28 -6.75 1.88 15.15
CA GLN A 28 -7.85 1.80 14.19
C GLN A 28 -8.07 3.14 13.45
N PHE A 29 -7.83 4.27 14.11
CA PHE A 29 -7.83 5.59 13.48
C PHE A 29 -6.66 5.78 12.50
N LEU A 30 -5.44 5.40 12.88
CA LEU A 30 -4.28 5.46 11.99
C LEU A 30 -4.44 4.57 10.76
N PHE A 31 -5.11 3.43 10.92
CA PHE A 31 -5.46 2.50 9.83
C PHE A 31 -6.83 2.77 9.22
N ALA A 32 -7.41 3.95 9.45
CA ALA A 32 -8.54 4.39 8.65
C ALA A 32 -8.12 4.39 7.16
N PRO A 33 -9.03 4.01 6.25
CA PRO A 33 -8.73 3.97 4.83
C PRO A 33 -8.08 5.27 4.38
N ASN A 34 -6.95 5.17 3.67
CA ASN A 34 -6.21 6.27 3.06
C ASN A 34 -5.54 7.29 4.00
N LEU A 35 -5.75 7.27 5.33
CA LEU A 35 -5.14 8.24 6.23
C LEU A 35 -3.62 8.07 6.34
N LEU A 36 -3.15 6.84 6.58
CA LEU A 36 -1.72 6.54 6.67
C LEU A 36 -0.98 6.92 5.37
N THR A 37 -1.57 6.55 4.23
CA THR A 37 -1.05 6.89 2.90
C THR A 37 -1.00 8.40 2.71
N PHE A 38 -2.06 9.13 3.08
CA PHE A 38 -2.09 10.58 2.99
C PHE A 38 -0.99 11.25 3.82
N VAL A 39 -0.83 10.86 5.09
CA VAL A 39 0.21 11.42 5.97
C VAL A 39 1.61 11.15 5.39
N ILE A 40 1.86 9.92 4.92
CA ILE A 40 3.12 9.57 4.28
C ILE A 40 3.36 10.44 3.03
N SER A 41 2.34 10.62 2.19
CA SER A 41 2.43 11.48 1.00
C SER A 41 2.76 12.93 1.34
N VAL A 42 2.16 13.50 2.37
CA VAL A 42 2.46 14.87 2.81
C VAL A 42 3.89 14.99 3.32
N VAL A 43 4.33 14.05 4.16
CA VAL A 43 5.68 14.09 4.75
C VAL A 43 6.76 13.89 3.68
N VAL A 44 6.63 12.85 2.85
CA VAL A 44 7.57 12.58 1.77
C VAL A 44 7.55 13.69 0.73
N GLY A 45 6.36 14.20 0.38
CA GLY A 45 6.19 15.30 -0.57
C GLY A 45 6.85 16.59 -0.11
N ASN A 46 6.74 16.93 1.18
CA ASN A 46 7.41 18.11 1.75
C ASN A 46 8.94 18.00 1.64
N SER A 47 9.50 16.85 2.02
CA SER A 47 10.95 16.62 1.95
C SER A 47 11.47 16.55 0.52
N PHE A 48 10.69 15.97 -0.39
CA PHE A 48 10.98 15.98 -1.82
C PHE A 48 10.99 17.41 -2.36
N GLY A 49 9.99 18.23 -2.00
CA GLY A 49 9.93 19.65 -2.36
C GLY A 49 11.16 20.43 -1.88
N SER A 50 11.62 20.17 -0.66
CA SER A 50 12.87 20.77 -0.14
C SER A 50 14.09 20.38 -0.96
N ALA A 51 14.23 19.09 -1.32
CA ALA A 51 15.34 18.62 -2.14
C ALA A 51 15.32 19.25 -3.55
N ILE A 52 14.15 19.40 -4.16
CA ILE A 52 14.01 20.09 -5.45
C ILE A 52 14.36 21.57 -5.33
N LYS A 53 13.90 22.26 -4.28
CA LYS A 53 14.23 23.66 -4.06
C LYS A 53 15.75 23.88 -3.94
N ASP A 54 16.44 23.03 -3.19
CA ASP A 54 17.88 23.12 -3.01
C ASP A 54 18.65 22.73 -4.29
N LEU A 55 18.11 21.80 -5.08
CA LEU A 55 18.65 21.49 -6.41
C LEU A 55 18.57 22.72 -7.32
N ILE A 56 17.40 23.38 -7.37
CA ILE A 56 17.21 24.60 -8.16
C ILE A 56 18.16 25.69 -7.66
N ALA A 57 18.29 25.87 -6.34
CA ALA A 57 19.24 26.83 -5.77
C ALA A 57 20.70 26.53 -6.14
N THR A 58 21.07 25.25 -6.25
CA THR A 58 22.40 24.82 -6.72
C THR A 58 22.63 25.21 -8.18
N LEU A 59 21.65 24.98 -9.04
CA LEU A 59 21.71 25.39 -10.44
C LEU A 59 21.77 26.92 -10.58
N SER A 60 20.97 27.65 -9.79
CA SER A 60 21.02 29.12 -9.74
C SER A 60 22.37 29.63 -9.25
N GLY A 61 22.96 29.01 -8.24
CA GLY A 61 24.31 29.34 -7.75
C GLY A 61 25.38 29.15 -8.82
N LEU A 62 25.27 28.09 -9.63
CA LEU A 62 26.16 27.84 -10.76
C LEU A 62 26.01 28.89 -11.86
N VAL A 63 24.78 29.29 -12.19
CA VAL A 63 24.52 30.38 -13.16
C VAL A 63 25.08 31.71 -12.65
N ASN A 64 24.86 32.04 -11.38
CA ASN A 64 25.37 33.27 -10.78
C ASN A 64 26.90 33.30 -10.75
N PHE A 65 27.53 32.17 -10.43
CA PHE A 65 28.99 32.05 -10.49
C PHE A 65 29.52 32.30 -11.91
N LEU A 66 28.90 31.72 -12.94
CA LEU A 66 29.30 31.95 -14.33
C LEU A 66 29.08 33.40 -14.75
N PHE A 67 27.99 34.03 -14.30
CA PHE A 67 27.69 35.43 -14.59
C PHE A 67 28.73 36.37 -13.97
N GLU A 68 29.04 36.21 -12.68
CA GLU A 68 30.08 37.00 -11.99
C GLU A 68 31.47 36.76 -12.56
N TRP A 69 31.76 35.52 -12.96
CA TRP A 69 33.05 35.19 -13.57
C TRP A 69 33.20 35.78 -14.97
N ILE A 70 32.14 35.86 -15.79
CA ILE A 70 32.24 36.40 -17.16
C ILE A 70 32.13 37.94 -17.20
N LEU A 71 31.25 38.53 -16.39
CA LEU A 71 30.91 39.97 -16.44
C LEU A 71 31.55 40.79 -15.31
N GLY A 72 32.14 40.16 -14.30
CA GLY A 72 32.78 40.85 -13.18
C GLY A 72 34.11 41.49 -13.57
N THR A 73 34.34 42.72 -13.12
CA THR A 73 35.54 43.53 -13.41
C THR A 73 36.86 42.88 -13.00
N ASN A 74 36.85 41.99 -12.01
CA ASN A 74 38.03 41.23 -11.54
C ASN A 74 37.88 39.71 -11.68
N HIS A 75 36.86 39.23 -12.41
CA HIS A 75 36.56 37.80 -12.57
C HIS A 75 36.69 36.98 -11.27
N PRO A 76 36.07 37.41 -10.14
CA PRO A 76 36.31 36.80 -8.85
C PRO A 76 35.80 35.35 -8.81
N LEU A 77 36.67 34.41 -8.43
CA LEU A 77 36.30 33.00 -8.28
C LEU A 77 35.61 32.78 -6.92
N GLN A 78 34.32 33.11 -6.85
CA GLN A 78 33.51 32.91 -5.64
C GLN A 78 32.92 31.50 -5.57
N PHE A 79 33.75 30.51 -5.23
CA PHE A 79 33.31 29.11 -5.07
C PHE A 79 32.20 28.94 -4.02
N ASN A 80 32.07 29.88 -3.07
CA ASN A 80 31.02 29.89 -2.06
C ASN A 80 29.59 29.93 -2.67
N LEU A 81 29.43 30.55 -3.85
CA LEU A 81 28.15 30.64 -4.56
C LEU A 81 27.67 29.27 -5.07
N ILE A 82 28.58 28.31 -5.23
CA ILE A 82 28.27 26.94 -5.67
C ILE A 82 28.30 25.97 -4.49
N LEU A 83 29.34 26.06 -3.64
CA LEU A 83 29.58 25.09 -2.57
C LEU A 83 28.46 25.10 -1.52
N ASN A 84 27.94 26.27 -1.14
CA ASN A 84 26.88 26.34 -0.12
C ASN A 84 25.54 25.74 -0.61
N PRO A 85 24.99 26.15 -1.77
CA PRO A 85 23.79 25.52 -2.31
C PRO A 85 23.95 24.02 -2.53
N LEU A 86 25.12 23.58 -3.04
CA LEU A 86 25.41 22.17 -3.28
C LEU A 86 25.41 21.36 -1.97
N ALA A 87 26.04 21.88 -0.91
CA ALA A 87 26.02 21.26 0.40
C ALA A 87 24.60 21.16 0.97
N SER A 88 23.78 22.21 0.81
CA SER A 88 22.36 22.18 1.21
C SER A 88 21.57 21.12 0.44
N PHE A 89 21.78 21.02 -0.88
CA PHE A 89 21.14 20.00 -1.70
C PHE A 89 21.50 18.59 -1.24
N PHE A 90 22.78 18.30 -0.98
CA PHE A 90 23.18 17.00 -0.46
C PHE A 90 22.52 16.71 0.90
N ASN A 91 22.45 17.70 1.80
CA ASN A 91 21.79 17.53 3.08
C ASN A 91 20.29 17.22 2.94
N SER A 92 19.57 17.98 2.10
CA SER A 92 18.16 17.76 1.80
C SER A 92 17.92 16.42 1.09
N PHE A 93 18.80 16.01 0.19
CA PHE A 93 18.72 14.74 -0.52
C PHE A 93 18.94 13.54 0.41
N ILE A 94 19.95 13.59 1.28
CA ILE A 94 20.18 12.57 2.30
C ILE A 94 19.00 12.51 3.28
N THR A 95 18.46 13.67 3.67
CA THR A 95 17.25 13.74 4.51
C THR A 95 16.06 13.06 3.84
N LEU A 96 15.83 13.29 2.55
CA LEU A 96 14.79 12.61 1.78
C LEU A 96 14.98 11.08 1.79
N ILE A 97 16.22 10.59 1.59
CA ILE A 97 16.53 9.16 1.65
C ILE A 97 16.24 8.60 3.05
N PHE A 98 16.63 9.30 4.12
CA PHE A 98 16.32 8.86 5.48
C PHE A 98 14.83 8.80 5.75
N ILE A 99 14.06 9.79 5.30
CA ILE A 99 12.60 9.81 5.46
C ILE A 99 11.98 8.65 4.69
N ALA A 100 12.40 8.40 3.45
CA ALA A 100 11.94 7.25 2.67
C ALA A 100 12.27 5.92 3.37
N ALA A 101 13.48 5.78 3.91
CA ALA A 101 13.88 4.60 4.65
C ALA A 101 13.03 4.40 5.92
N ILE A 102 12.82 5.45 6.72
CA ILE A 102 12.00 5.41 7.93
C ILE A 102 10.56 5.02 7.58
N VAL A 103 9.98 5.61 6.53
CA VAL A 103 8.63 5.26 6.04
C VAL A 103 8.56 3.79 5.65
N PHE A 104 9.52 3.31 4.85
CA PHE A 104 9.58 1.90 4.43
C PHE A 104 9.67 0.94 5.63
N TYR A 105 10.58 1.20 6.57
CA TYR A 105 10.72 0.37 7.76
C TYR A 105 9.49 0.44 8.66
N THR A 106 8.84 1.59 8.75
CA THR A 106 7.59 1.77 9.50
C THR A 106 6.48 0.93 8.90
N ILE A 107 6.27 0.99 7.59
CA ILE A 107 5.29 0.16 6.88
C ILE A 107 5.59 -1.33 7.10
N ARG A 108 6.85 -1.74 6.95
CA ARG A 108 7.26 -3.13 7.18
C ARG A 108 6.99 -3.60 8.61
N PHE A 109 7.33 -2.76 9.60
CA PHE A 109 7.07 -3.04 11.01
C PHE A 109 5.58 -3.19 11.30
N ILE A 110 4.77 -2.29 10.75
CA ILE A 110 3.31 -2.32 10.87
C ILE A 110 2.74 -3.59 10.23
N ASN A 111 3.10 -3.88 8.99
CA ASN A 111 2.61 -5.05 8.24
C ASN A 111 2.95 -6.37 8.91
N ASN A 112 4.08 -6.44 9.64
CA ASN A 112 4.52 -7.67 10.29
C ASN A 112 4.04 -7.80 11.75
N SER A 113 3.88 -6.69 12.48
CA SER A 113 3.53 -6.71 13.90
C SER A 113 2.04 -6.50 14.18
N LEU A 114 1.37 -5.69 13.35
CA LEU A 114 0.02 -5.19 13.65
C LEU A 114 -1.07 -5.83 12.80
N ILE A 115 -0.74 -6.31 11.61
CA ILE A 115 -1.69 -6.85 10.63
C ILE A 115 -1.45 -8.35 10.48
N LYS A 116 -2.42 -9.17 10.88
CA LYS A 116 -2.31 -10.63 10.82
C LYS A 116 -2.89 -11.24 9.54
N SER A 117 -3.92 -10.63 8.95
CA SER A 117 -4.54 -11.11 7.70
C SER A 117 -3.78 -10.58 6.48
N LYS A 118 -3.75 -11.37 5.39
CA LYS A 118 -3.06 -10.99 4.15
C LYS A 118 -3.79 -9.84 3.44
N GLU A 119 -5.12 -9.85 3.45
CA GLU A 119 -5.94 -8.87 2.72
C GLU A 119 -5.87 -7.47 3.35
N ALA A 120 -5.58 -7.39 4.66
CA ALA A 120 -5.46 -6.12 5.38
C ALA A 120 -4.03 -5.54 5.35
N LYS A 121 -3.06 -6.22 4.70
CA LYS A 121 -1.68 -5.73 4.62
C LYS A 121 -1.62 -4.48 3.76
N TRP A 122 -0.89 -3.49 4.24
CA TRP A 122 -0.66 -2.27 3.49
C TRP A 122 0.20 -2.59 2.26
N GLY A 123 -0.28 -2.21 1.07
CA GLY A 123 0.32 -2.61 -0.21
C GLY A 123 -0.13 -3.97 -0.72
N TYR A 124 -1.20 -4.56 -0.17
CA TYR A 124 -1.89 -5.69 -0.80
C TYR A 124 -2.47 -5.24 -2.15
N ASP A 125 -2.11 -5.95 -3.20
CA ASP A 125 -2.63 -5.69 -4.55
C ASP A 125 -4.00 -6.36 -4.69
N GLU A 126 -5.01 -5.67 -4.14
CA GLU A 126 -6.42 -6.10 -4.21
C GLU A 126 -6.85 -6.33 -5.66
N SER A 127 -6.39 -5.49 -6.59
CA SER A 127 -6.74 -5.58 -8.01
C SER A 127 -6.18 -6.84 -8.68
N HIS A 128 -4.96 -7.24 -8.35
CA HIS A 128 -4.35 -8.45 -8.91
C HIS A 128 -5.01 -9.72 -8.37
N GLU A 129 -5.28 -9.76 -7.07
CA GLU A 129 -5.88 -10.92 -6.41
C GLU A 129 -7.35 -11.09 -6.83
N ASP A 130 -8.09 -9.99 -6.99
CA ASP A 130 -9.44 -10.01 -7.56
C ASP A 130 -9.43 -10.51 -9.00
N ALA A 131 -8.45 -10.10 -9.83
CA ALA A 131 -8.33 -10.60 -11.19
C ALA A 131 -8.10 -12.11 -11.23
N LEU A 132 -7.24 -12.65 -10.37
CA LEU A 132 -7.02 -14.09 -10.23
C LEU A 132 -8.29 -14.81 -9.76
N HIS A 133 -9.01 -14.24 -8.79
CA HIS A 133 -10.24 -14.82 -8.28
C HIS A 133 -11.35 -14.86 -9.34
N ILE A 134 -11.51 -13.76 -10.10
CA ILE A 134 -12.46 -13.68 -11.23
C ILE A 134 -12.09 -14.69 -12.31
N GLN A 135 -10.81 -14.84 -12.65
CA GLN A 135 -10.37 -15.84 -13.63
C GLN A 135 -10.71 -17.27 -13.16
N ALA A 136 -10.50 -17.57 -11.87
CA ALA A 136 -10.84 -18.87 -11.31
C ALA A 136 -12.37 -19.13 -11.36
N LEU A 137 -13.19 -18.13 -11.06
CA LEU A 137 -14.65 -18.22 -11.16
C LEU A 137 -15.11 -18.41 -12.61
N GLN A 138 -14.50 -17.71 -13.57
CA GLN A 138 -14.80 -17.88 -14.99
C GLN A 138 -14.47 -19.29 -15.47
N ARG A 139 -13.31 -19.84 -15.09
CA ARG A 139 -12.96 -21.24 -15.42
C ARG A 139 -13.99 -22.22 -14.89
N LYS A 140 -14.38 -22.09 -13.62
CA LYS A 140 -15.42 -22.93 -13.00
C LYS A 140 -16.77 -22.79 -13.70
N ASN A 141 -17.17 -21.57 -14.06
CA ASN A 141 -18.41 -21.36 -14.81
C ASN A 141 -18.36 -22.01 -16.18
N ASN A 142 -17.25 -21.89 -16.90
CA ASN A 142 -17.09 -22.51 -18.22
C ASN A 142 -17.15 -24.04 -18.15
N THR A 143 -16.54 -24.66 -17.12
CA THR A 143 -16.62 -26.11 -16.93
C THR A 143 -18.03 -26.55 -16.58
N LEU A 144 -18.71 -25.85 -15.67
CA LEU A 144 -20.10 -26.16 -15.30
C LEU A 144 -21.06 -25.97 -16.48
N GLN A 145 -20.83 -24.99 -17.34
CA GLN A 145 -21.63 -24.82 -18.56
C GLN A 145 -21.41 -25.98 -19.55
N ALA A 146 -20.17 -26.44 -19.71
CA ALA A 146 -19.87 -27.60 -20.55
C ALA A 146 -20.54 -28.88 -20.03
N GLU A 147 -20.50 -29.11 -18.71
CA GLU A 147 -21.18 -30.24 -18.06
C GLU A 147 -22.70 -30.15 -18.23
N ASN A 148 -23.31 -28.99 -17.99
CA ASN A 148 -24.74 -28.78 -18.21
C ASN A 148 -25.15 -29.04 -19.67
N LEU A 149 -24.34 -28.58 -20.63
CA LEU A 149 -24.60 -28.80 -22.05
C LEU A 149 -24.46 -30.28 -22.43
N ALA A 150 -23.51 -31.01 -21.82
CA ALA A 150 -23.37 -32.46 -22.00
C ALA A 150 -24.58 -33.22 -21.45
N LEU A 151 -25.04 -32.87 -20.25
CA LEU A 151 -26.25 -33.46 -19.65
C LEU A 151 -27.50 -33.20 -20.49
N GLN A 152 -27.68 -31.97 -21.00
CA GLN A 152 -28.80 -31.66 -21.90
C GLN A 152 -28.77 -32.51 -23.18
N LYS A 153 -27.59 -32.75 -23.75
CA LYS A 153 -27.42 -33.63 -24.92
C LYS A 153 -27.77 -35.09 -24.60
N GLN A 154 -27.36 -35.59 -23.44
CA GLN A 154 -27.71 -36.95 -22.99
C GLN A 154 -29.21 -37.12 -22.81
N ILE A 155 -29.87 -36.19 -22.11
CA ILE A 155 -31.32 -36.20 -21.92
C ILE A 155 -32.04 -36.16 -23.27
N LEU A 156 -31.60 -35.31 -24.20
CA LEU A 156 -32.20 -35.22 -25.52
C LEU A 156 -32.07 -36.54 -26.31
N ALA A 157 -30.90 -37.20 -26.22
CA ALA A 157 -30.67 -38.49 -26.86
C ALA A 157 -31.57 -39.60 -26.25
N GLU A 158 -31.71 -39.64 -24.93
CA GLU A 158 -32.60 -40.57 -24.23
C GLU A 158 -34.07 -40.35 -24.60
N LEU A 159 -34.52 -39.09 -24.66
CA LEU A 159 -35.89 -38.73 -25.07
C LEU A 159 -36.16 -39.14 -26.52
N GLN A 160 -35.19 -38.95 -27.42
CA GLN A 160 -35.30 -39.40 -28.81
C GLN A 160 -35.35 -40.92 -28.90
N ALA A 161 -34.52 -41.64 -28.13
CA ALA A 161 -34.52 -43.10 -28.08
C ALA A 161 -35.85 -43.64 -27.55
N GLN A 162 -36.40 -43.05 -26.48
CA GLN A 162 -37.75 -43.40 -25.98
C GLN A 162 -38.81 -43.15 -27.04
N LYS A 163 -38.81 -41.98 -27.69
CA LYS A 163 -39.81 -41.65 -28.73
C LYS A 163 -39.75 -42.63 -29.90
N GLN A 164 -38.55 -43.07 -30.30
CA GLN A 164 -38.38 -44.09 -31.34
C GLN A 164 -38.88 -45.47 -30.89
N ALA A 165 -38.59 -45.90 -29.67
CA ALA A 165 -39.08 -47.14 -29.10
C ALA A 165 -40.61 -47.17 -28.99
N THR A 166 -41.24 -46.08 -28.54
CA THR A 166 -42.71 -45.97 -28.45
C THR A 166 -43.35 -46.02 -29.84
N ASN A 167 -42.78 -45.33 -30.83
CA ASN A 167 -43.29 -45.34 -32.20
C ASN A 167 -43.19 -46.72 -32.87
N ALA A 168 -42.16 -47.51 -32.53
CA ALA A 168 -42.00 -48.87 -33.03
C ALA A 168 -43.05 -49.84 -32.43
N LEU A 169 -43.44 -49.64 -31.18
CA LEU A 169 -44.46 -50.45 -30.50
C LEU A 169 -45.90 -50.13 -30.95
N THR A 170 -46.17 -48.91 -31.43
CA THR A 170 -47.50 -48.52 -31.94
C THR A 170 -47.74 -48.83 -33.42
N LYS A 171 -46.73 -49.30 -34.14
CA LYS A 171 -46.80 -49.61 -35.59
C LYS A 171 -46.72 -51.11 -35.92
N GLY A 172 -46.66 -51.98 -34.92
CA GLY A 172 -46.83 -53.44 -35.07
C GLY A 172 -48.25 -53.85 -34.68
#